data_AF-A0A7S3PVT3-F1
#
_entry.id   AF-A0A7S3PVT3-F1
#
_cell.length_a   1.000
_cell.length_b   1.000
_cell.length_c   1.000
_cell.angle_alpha   90.00
_cell.angle_beta   90.00
_cell.angle_gamma   90.00
#
_symmetry.space_group_name_H-M   'P 1'
#
loop_
_entity.id
_entity.type
_entity.pdbx_description
1 polymer ?
#
loop_
_entity_poly.entity_id
_entity_poly.type
_entity_poly.pdbx_seq_one_letter_code
_entity_poly.pdbx_strand_id
1 'polypeptide(L)'
;KKSNKMMAQQTNLGKRESSDTKLSFVVSSAKKNKFERQLKLEIGPALLNHPPDDIFSLCRVENWPEFAKFCKDQPEGCLWIGPNGQTLLHYICQNHPSVECVRLFMNLCPGSLMKQDDDGCIPLHFAMTNGASHEILWLLIQNAPDSVKVENKWGYRAWDWVWERCHYELVTLQSGTLTPSVMIWKRNVWKTIDALVRAMVDEDNDSTRTLLHMLLDFDCPLSLAQAVLDEYPSMTRNRDKQGRVPVAYAAVSQELPFSILMIRMLILNNHEALFEQDIDGRIALHSAIDSGKGWNLIARSMAKSAPGTMQLRDPITNLYPFMMISTTNGVDIDE
;
A
#
# COMPACT_ATOMS: atom_id res chain seq x y z
N LYS A 1 13.27 32.16 -61.03
CA LYS A 1 13.32 33.46 -60.33
C LYS A 1 13.70 33.16 -58.87
N LYS A 2 14.97 33.30 -58.48
CA LYS A 2 15.49 34.34 -57.55
C LYS A 2 14.58 34.48 -56.31
N SER A 3 14.95 33.92 -55.16
CA SER A 3 15.88 34.46 -54.14
C SER A 3 15.30 35.61 -53.32
N ASN A 4 15.56 35.54 -52.00
CA ASN A 4 15.50 36.57 -50.95
C ASN A 4 14.20 36.78 -50.17
N LYS A 5 14.19 36.25 -48.94
CA LYS A 5 14.52 37.08 -47.76
C LYS A 5 14.94 36.23 -46.56
N MET A 6 16.24 36.30 -46.28
CA MET A 6 16.87 36.00 -44.98
C MET A 6 17.09 37.34 -44.24
N MET A 7 17.32 37.24 -42.93
CA MET A 7 17.74 38.26 -41.93
C MET A 7 16.60 39.10 -41.31
N ALA A 8 16.53 39.33 -39.99
CA ALA A 8 17.52 39.19 -38.90
C ALA A 8 16.80 38.94 -37.55
N GLN A 9 17.28 37.99 -36.73
CA GLN A 9 17.97 38.17 -35.43
C GLN A 9 17.10 38.66 -34.26
N GLN A 10 16.81 37.76 -33.31
CA GLN A 10 17.42 37.67 -31.95
C GLN A 10 16.93 38.76 -31.00
N THR A 11 16.09 38.42 -30.03
CA THR A 11 16.39 38.18 -28.59
C THR A 11 15.01 37.99 -27.92
N ASN A 12 14.73 37.28 -26.83
CA ASN A 12 15.54 36.76 -25.74
C ASN A 12 14.74 35.66 -25.01
N LEU A 13 15.41 34.56 -24.69
CA LEU A 13 15.44 33.82 -23.41
C LEU A 13 14.17 33.65 -22.54
N GLY A 14 13.75 32.39 -22.36
CA GLY A 14 12.94 31.99 -21.20
C GLY A 14 12.39 30.56 -21.18
N LYS A 15 13.27 29.54 -21.05
CA LYS A 15 13.09 28.21 -20.39
C LYS A 15 11.70 27.53 -20.48
N ARG A 16 11.55 26.32 -21.02
CA ARG A 16 12.07 25.06 -20.44
C ARG A 16 12.14 23.94 -21.48
N GLU A 17 13.30 23.29 -21.51
CA GLU A 17 13.64 22.05 -22.22
C GLU A 17 13.13 20.80 -21.49
N SER A 18 13.15 19.67 -22.22
CA SER A 18 13.01 18.25 -21.82
C SER A 18 11.58 17.80 -21.47
N SER A 19 10.86 16.98 -22.24
CA SER A 19 11.15 15.79 -23.07
C SER A 19 11.82 14.64 -22.31
N ASP A 20 11.16 13.47 -22.35
CA ASP A 20 11.75 12.13 -22.20
C ASP A 20 12.26 11.63 -20.84
N THR A 21 11.40 11.64 -19.82
CA THR A 21 11.56 10.78 -18.62
C THR A 21 10.36 9.84 -18.41
N LYS A 22 9.82 9.28 -19.50
CA LYS A 22 9.26 7.93 -19.43
C LYS A 22 10.44 7.00 -19.14
N LEU A 23 10.66 6.71 -17.86
CA LEU A 23 11.65 5.76 -17.34
C LEU A 23 11.60 4.46 -18.14
N SER A 24 12.45 4.38 -19.15
CA SER A 24 12.82 3.15 -19.86
C SER A 24 13.67 2.31 -18.90
N PHE A 25 13.03 1.65 -17.95
CA PHE A 25 13.72 0.70 -17.06
C PHE A 25 12.97 -0.62 -16.91
N VAL A 26 12.22 -1.00 -17.94
CA VAL A 26 11.79 -2.39 -18.12
C VAL A 26 12.86 -3.12 -18.95
N VAL A 27 14.02 -3.35 -18.35
CA VAL A 27 14.85 -4.47 -18.82
C VAL A 27 14.09 -5.72 -18.41
N SER A 28 13.51 -6.42 -19.39
CA SER A 28 12.63 -7.58 -19.18
C SER A 28 13.19 -8.49 -18.07
N SER A 29 12.38 -8.80 -17.05
CA SER A 29 12.69 -9.72 -15.95
C SER A 29 13.36 -11.02 -16.43
N ALA A 30 13.00 -11.49 -17.62
CA ALA A 30 13.61 -12.63 -18.31
C ALA A 30 15.13 -12.53 -18.54
N LYS A 31 15.67 -11.35 -18.88
CA LYS A 31 17.10 -11.15 -19.11
C LYS A 31 17.89 -11.13 -17.79
N LYS A 32 17.31 -10.52 -16.73
CA LYS A 32 17.95 -10.47 -15.40
C LYS A 32 17.93 -11.86 -14.73
N ASN A 33 16.83 -12.60 -14.86
CA ASN A 33 16.73 -13.98 -14.37
C ASN A 33 17.68 -14.95 -15.10
N LYS A 34 18.01 -14.68 -16.37
CA LYS A 34 19.01 -15.46 -17.13
C LYS A 34 20.41 -15.27 -16.58
N PHE A 35 20.79 -14.03 -16.25
CA PHE A 35 22.09 -13.71 -15.63
C PHE A 35 22.25 -14.39 -14.27
N GLU A 36 21.23 -14.30 -13.40
CA GLU A 36 21.26 -14.94 -12.08
C GLU A 36 21.35 -16.47 -12.17
N ARG A 37 20.64 -17.08 -13.13
CA ARG A 37 20.74 -18.53 -13.40
C ARG A 37 22.13 -18.93 -13.88
N GLN A 38 22.75 -18.10 -14.72
CA GLN A 38 24.08 -18.35 -15.25
C GLN A 38 25.14 -18.26 -14.14
N LEU A 39 25.06 -17.25 -13.26
CA LEU A 39 25.92 -17.15 -12.09
C LEU A 39 25.78 -18.38 -11.17
N LYS A 40 24.56 -18.85 -10.89
CA LYS A 40 24.32 -20.04 -10.06
C LYS A 40 24.85 -21.35 -10.67
N LEU A 41 24.95 -21.42 -12.00
CA LEU A 41 25.53 -22.57 -12.69
C LEU A 41 27.06 -22.53 -12.67
N GLU A 42 27.65 -21.34 -12.72
CA GLU A 42 29.11 -21.13 -12.66
C GLU A 42 29.65 -21.28 -11.23
N ILE A 43 28.85 -20.89 -10.22
CA ILE A 43 29.22 -20.94 -8.80
C ILE A 43 28.51 -22.14 -8.17
N GLY A 44 29.21 -23.28 -8.07
CA GLY A 44 28.65 -24.51 -7.50
C GLY A 44 28.08 -24.33 -6.07
N PRO A 45 27.16 -25.21 -5.62
CA PRO A 45 26.38 -25.05 -4.39
C PRO A 45 27.20 -24.94 -3.09
N ALA A 46 28.47 -25.35 -3.10
CA ALA A 46 29.36 -25.30 -1.93
C ALA A 46 29.94 -23.89 -1.64
N LEU A 47 30.08 -23.03 -2.66
CA LEU A 47 30.61 -21.65 -2.52
C LEU A 47 29.54 -20.65 -2.05
N LEU A 48 28.26 -21.06 -2.04
CA LEU A 48 27.13 -20.25 -1.61
C LEU A 48 26.97 -20.18 -0.08
N ASN A 49 27.60 -21.09 0.67
CA ASN A 49 27.34 -21.32 2.10
C ASN A 49 28.39 -20.72 3.05
N HIS A 50 29.48 -20.16 2.53
CA HIS A 50 30.52 -19.53 3.35
C HIS A 50 30.96 -18.20 2.72
N PRO A 51 30.23 -17.11 2.99
CA PRO A 51 30.68 -15.80 2.59
C PRO A 51 31.94 -15.42 3.38
N PRO A 52 32.96 -14.79 2.77
CA PRO A 52 33.95 -14.02 3.50
C PRO A 52 33.24 -12.96 4.33
N ASP A 53 33.67 -12.81 5.59
CA ASP A 53 33.09 -11.90 6.59
C ASP A 53 32.99 -10.43 6.10
N ASP A 54 33.74 -10.08 5.06
CA ASP A 54 33.90 -8.72 4.56
C ASP A 54 32.59 -8.12 4.01
N ILE A 55 31.80 -8.82 3.19
CA ILE A 55 30.65 -8.15 2.54
C ILE A 55 29.48 -7.90 3.50
N PHE A 56 29.20 -8.85 4.39
CA PHE A 56 28.14 -8.71 5.39
C PHE A 56 28.55 -7.73 6.48
N SER A 57 29.84 -7.68 6.84
CA SER A 57 30.34 -6.66 7.75
C SER A 57 30.25 -5.27 7.14
N LEU A 58 30.51 -5.08 5.84
CA LEU A 58 30.30 -3.80 5.14
C LEU A 58 28.86 -3.29 5.25
N CYS A 59 27.85 -4.18 5.15
CA CYS A 59 26.47 -3.80 5.40
C CYS A 59 26.24 -3.39 6.86
N ARG A 60 26.78 -4.14 7.83
CA ARG A 60 26.63 -3.86 9.27
C ARG A 60 27.28 -2.55 9.70
N VAL A 61 28.40 -2.16 9.07
CA VAL A 61 29.07 -0.87 9.34
C VAL A 61 28.58 0.26 8.43
N GLU A 62 27.55 0.00 7.61
CA GLU A 62 26.96 0.97 6.67
C GLU A 62 27.96 1.58 5.66
N ASN A 63 29.00 0.84 5.29
CA ASN A 63 29.99 1.29 4.30
C ASN A 63 29.51 1.02 2.86
N TRP A 64 28.46 1.76 2.47
CA TRP A 64 27.79 1.65 1.17
C TRP A 64 28.70 1.92 -0.05
N PRO A 65 29.67 2.86 -0.01
CA PRO A 65 30.56 3.10 -1.15
C PRO A 65 31.45 1.89 -1.47
N GLU A 66 32.05 1.30 -0.44
CA GLU A 66 32.90 0.11 -0.60
C GLU A 66 32.07 -1.11 -0.95
N PHE A 67 30.90 -1.25 -0.33
CA PHE A 67 29.91 -2.26 -0.71
C PHE A 67 29.52 -2.18 -2.20
N ALA A 68 29.23 -0.98 -2.71
CA ALA A 68 28.85 -0.78 -4.11
C ALA A 68 30.01 -1.06 -5.07
N LYS A 69 31.25 -0.81 -4.64
CA LYS A 69 32.45 -1.20 -5.37
C LYS A 69 32.58 -2.73 -5.39
N PHE A 70 32.46 -3.38 -4.24
CA PHE A 70 32.50 -4.83 -4.12
C PHE A 70 31.46 -5.49 -5.03
N CYS A 71 30.22 -5.02 -5.03
CA CYS A 71 29.15 -5.57 -5.88
C CYS A 71 29.45 -5.47 -7.38
N LYS A 72 30.27 -4.49 -7.81
CA LYS A 72 30.71 -4.34 -9.21
C LYS A 72 31.89 -5.23 -9.53
N ASP A 73 32.82 -5.36 -8.60
CA ASP A 73 34.07 -6.10 -8.77
C ASP A 73 33.83 -7.62 -8.63
N GLN A 74 32.91 -8.04 -7.76
CA GLN A 74 32.56 -9.43 -7.44
C GLN A 74 31.03 -9.62 -7.36
N PRO A 75 30.33 -9.72 -8.49
CA PRO A 75 28.87 -9.91 -8.52
C PRO A 75 28.42 -11.25 -7.91
N GLU A 76 29.30 -12.25 -7.84
CA GLU A 76 29.05 -13.55 -7.20
C GLU A 76 28.70 -13.43 -5.70
N GLY A 77 29.30 -12.45 -5.01
CA GLY A 77 29.06 -12.25 -3.58
C GLY A 77 27.64 -11.79 -3.26
N CYS A 78 26.93 -11.24 -4.25
CA CYS A 78 25.53 -10.85 -4.09
C CYS A 78 24.57 -12.04 -3.92
N LEU A 79 25.00 -13.25 -4.31
CA LEU A 79 24.22 -14.49 -4.15
C LEU A 79 24.45 -15.20 -2.82
N TRP A 80 25.43 -14.76 -2.03
CA TRP A 80 25.73 -15.41 -0.77
C TRP A 80 24.60 -15.27 0.24
N ILE A 81 24.50 -16.31 1.05
CA ILE A 81 23.54 -16.43 2.13
C ILE A 81 24.34 -16.34 3.43
N GLY A 82 23.99 -15.36 4.26
CA GLY A 82 24.55 -15.20 5.58
C GLY A 82 23.92 -16.17 6.60
N PRO A 83 24.28 -16.03 7.88
CA PRO A 83 23.62 -16.74 8.97
C PRO A 83 22.10 -16.57 8.92
N ASN A 84 21.37 -17.58 9.42
CA ASN A 84 19.90 -17.61 9.46
C ASN A 84 19.22 -17.57 8.08
N GLY A 85 19.88 -18.01 7.00
CA GLY A 85 19.29 -18.02 5.66
C GLY A 85 19.15 -16.63 5.01
N GLN A 86 19.72 -15.59 5.62
CA GLN A 86 19.55 -14.20 5.19
C GLN A 86 20.40 -13.86 3.97
N THR A 87 19.77 -13.45 2.88
CA THR A 87 20.47 -12.87 1.73
C THR A 87 21.06 -11.49 2.06
N LEU A 88 21.98 -11.01 1.24
CA LEU A 88 22.55 -9.67 1.40
C LEU A 88 21.48 -8.55 1.41
N LEU A 89 20.37 -8.72 0.68
CA LEU A 89 19.28 -7.74 0.70
C LEU A 89 18.58 -7.64 2.06
N HIS A 90 18.52 -8.73 2.84
CA HIS A 90 18.02 -8.66 4.22
C HIS A 90 18.89 -7.74 5.07
N TYR A 91 20.22 -7.91 4.98
CA TYR A 91 21.17 -7.06 5.70
C TYR A 91 21.15 -5.61 5.24
N ILE A 92 21.01 -5.37 3.94
CA ILE A 92 20.83 -4.01 3.40
C ILE A 92 19.56 -3.38 3.99
N CYS A 93 18.44 -4.10 3.97
CA CYS A 93 17.15 -3.63 4.48
C CYS A 93 17.08 -3.53 6.02
N GLN A 94 17.97 -4.20 6.74
CA GLN A 94 18.09 -4.09 8.20
C GLN A 94 18.74 -2.77 8.65
N ASN A 95 19.54 -2.16 7.79
CA ASN A 95 20.27 -0.92 8.08
C ASN A 95 19.64 0.27 7.34
N HIS A 96 20.33 1.42 7.26
CA HIS A 96 19.86 2.62 6.55
C HIS A 96 20.60 2.84 5.20
N PRO A 97 20.33 2.02 4.16
CA PRO A 97 21.05 2.11 2.91
C PRO A 97 20.65 3.32 2.09
N SER A 98 21.53 3.76 1.20
CA SER A 98 21.13 4.70 0.15
C SER A 98 20.24 4.01 -0.89
N VAL A 99 19.34 4.78 -1.49
CA VAL A 99 18.43 4.31 -2.54
C VAL A 99 19.22 3.77 -3.74
N GLU A 100 20.35 4.39 -4.06
CA GLU A 100 21.27 3.97 -5.12
C GLU A 100 21.88 2.59 -4.83
N CYS A 101 22.24 2.31 -3.58
CA CYS A 101 22.77 1.02 -3.17
C CYS A 101 21.74 -0.10 -3.40
N VAL A 102 20.50 0.10 -2.94
CA VAL A 102 19.41 -0.87 -3.13
C VAL A 102 19.12 -1.07 -4.63
N ARG A 103 19.09 0.02 -5.43
CA ARG A 103 18.92 -0.06 -6.89
C ARG A 103 20.01 -0.89 -7.57
N LEU A 104 21.27 -0.65 -7.21
CA LEU A 104 22.39 -1.41 -7.76
C LEU A 104 22.24 -2.90 -7.43
N PHE A 105 21.94 -3.22 -6.17
CA PHE A 105 21.81 -4.61 -5.73
C PHE A 105 20.65 -5.34 -6.43
N MET A 106 19.45 -4.74 -6.47
CA MET A 106 18.29 -5.35 -7.15
C MET A 106 18.52 -5.59 -8.65
N ASN A 107 19.36 -4.76 -9.29
CA ASN A 107 19.71 -4.96 -10.69
C ASN A 107 20.62 -6.18 -10.90
N LEU A 108 21.48 -6.48 -9.93
CA LEU A 108 22.37 -7.64 -9.96
C LEU A 108 21.64 -8.92 -9.55
N CYS A 109 20.82 -8.86 -8.50
CA CYS A 109 20.16 -10.01 -7.88
C CYS A 109 18.66 -9.77 -7.65
N PRO A 110 17.83 -9.72 -8.71
CA PRO A 110 16.39 -9.47 -8.56
C PRO A 110 15.67 -10.60 -7.81
N GLY A 111 16.12 -11.86 -7.95
CA GLY A 111 15.52 -13.01 -7.27
C GLY A 111 15.62 -12.96 -5.74
N SER A 112 16.46 -12.08 -5.19
CA SER A 112 16.60 -11.88 -3.74
C SER A 112 15.39 -11.21 -3.08
N LEU A 113 14.57 -10.48 -3.84
CA LEU A 113 13.42 -9.72 -3.33
C LEU A 113 12.36 -10.59 -2.64
N MET A 114 12.22 -11.84 -3.09
CA MET A 114 11.24 -12.81 -2.59
C MET A 114 11.91 -13.95 -1.81
N LYS A 115 13.21 -13.86 -1.52
CA LYS A 115 13.91 -14.89 -0.77
C LYS A 115 13.54 -14.78 0.70
N GLN A 116 13.06 -15.88 1.25
CA GLN A 116 12.80 -16.03 2.66
C GLN A 116 14.05 -16.48 3.40
N ASP A 117 14.29 -15.88 4.56
CA ASP A 117 15.25 -16.35 5.54
C ASP A 117 14.71 -17.56 6.34
N ASP A 118 15.45 -18.01 7.35
CA ASP A 118 15.07 -19.17 8.17
C ASP A 118 13.77 -18.94 8.96
N ASP A 119 13.33 -17.70 9.13
CA ASP A 119 12.07 -17.35 9.79
C ASP A 119 10.92 -17.14 8.80
N GLY A 120 11.17 -17.36 7.50
CA GLY A 120 10.18 -17.07 6.45
C GLY A 120 10.10 -15.59 6.10
N CYS A 121 10.97 -14.74 6.65
CA CYS A 121 10.95 -13.32 6.40
C CYS A 121 11.63 -12.97 5.09
N ILE A 122 11.02 -12.08 4.31
CA ILE A 122 11.61 -11.51 3.10
C ILE A 122 12.26 -10.15 3.39
N PRO A 123 13.08 -9.58 2.50
CA PRO A 123 13.74 -8.30 2.75
C PRO A 123 12.77 -7.14 3.05
N LEU A 124 11.55 -7.17 2.50
CA LEU A 124 10.53 -6.17 2.80
C LEU A 124 10.12 -6.19 4.30
N HIS A 125 10.06 -7.36 4.95
CA HIS A 125 9.76 -7.44 6.39
C HIS A 125 10.82 -6.71 7.23
N PHE A 126 12.10 -6.86 6.87
CA PHE A 126 13.20 -6.16 7.53
C PHE A 126 13.16 -4.65 7.27
N ALA A 127 12.89 -4.25 6.01
CA ALA A 127 12.79 -2.84 5.65
C ALA A 127 11.67 -2.13 6.43
N MET A 128 10.52 -2.80 6.60
CA MET A 128 9.40 -2.29 7.39
C MET A 128 9.74 -2.21 8.88
N THR A 129 10.29 -3.29 9.45
CA THR A 129 10.59 -3.39 10.88
C THR A 129 11.65 -2.36 11.30
N ASN A 130 12.71 -2.18 10.49
CA ASN A 130 13.83 -1.29 10.79
C ASN A 130 13.61 0.16 10.34
N GLY A 131 12.49 0.47 9.67
CA GLY A 131 12.16 1.84 9.30
C GLY A 131 12.94 2.37 8.11
N ALA A 132 13.08 1.56 7.08
CA ALA A 132 13.61 2.01 5.80
C ALA A 132 12.80 3.21 5.27
N SER A 133 13.47 4.07 4.50
CA SER A 133 12.83 5.26 3.93
C SER A 133 11.69 4.87 2.97
N HIS A 134 10.72 5.77 2.80
CA HIS A 134 9.63 5.60 1.85
C HIS A 134 10.14 5.25 0.45
N GLU A 135 11.24 5.86 0.00
CA GLU A 135 11.84 5.60 -1.30
C GLU A 135 12.33 4.16 -1.44
N ILE A 136 12.90 3.58 -0.39
CA ILE A 136 13.35 2.17 -0.38
C ILE A 136 12.14 1.24 -0.38
N LEU A 137 11.16 1.48 0.48
CA LEU A 137 9.94 0.68 0.54
C LEU A 137 9.20 0.69 -0.79
N TRP A 138 9.01 1.87 -1.37
CA TRP A 138 8.39 2.05 -2.68
C TRP A 138 9.17 1.30 -3.76
N LEU A 139 10.49 1.37 -3.73
CA LEU A 139 11.35 0.68 -4.67
C LEU A 139 11.22 -0.85 -4.58
N LEU A 140 11.19 -1.41 -3.38
CA LEU A 140 10.98 -2.85 -3.16
C LEU A 140 9.60 -3.30 -3.65
N ILE A 141 8.54 -2.60 -3.26
CA ILE A 141 7.15 -2.91 -3.63
C ILE A 141 6.95 -2.82 -5.15
N GLN A 142 7.49 -1.80 -5.81
CA GLN A 142 7.36 -1.64 -7.26
C GLN A 142 8.06 -2.75 -8.06
N ASN A 143 9.16 -3.32 -7.54
CA ASN A 143 9.89 -4.38 -8.22
C ASN A 143 9.40 -5.79 -7.86
N ALA A 144 8.70 -5.93 -6.73
CA ALA A 144 8.09 -7.17 -6.29
C ALA A 144 6.76 -6.86 -5.57
N PRO A 145 5.66 -6.58 -6.28
CA PRO A 145 4.39 -6.23 -5.65
C PRO A 145 3.85 -7.37 -4.78
N ASP A 146 4.00 -8.62 -5.24
CA ASP A 146 3.57 -9.81 -4.49
C ASP A 146 4.30 -9.99 -3.15
N SER A 147 5.42 -9.31 -2.93
CA SER A 147 6.16 -9.35 -1.66
C SER A 147 5.31 -8.93 -0.46
N VAL A 148 4.34 -8.03 -0.66
CA VAL A 148 3.49 -7.55 0.43
C VAL A 148 2.60 -8.66 1.00
N LYS A 149 2.24 -9.65 0.18
CA LYS A 149 1.32 -10.74 0.52
C LYS A 149 2.02 -11.92 1.20
N VAL A 150 3.35 -11.92 1.22
CA VAL A 150 4.13 -13.03 1.79
C VAL A 150 4.00 -13.05 3.30
N GLU A 151 3.59 -14.19 3.84
CA GLU A 151 3.60 -14.43 5.28
C GLU A 151 4.92 -15.08 5.70
N ASN A 152 5.46 -14.64 6.82
CA ASN A 152 6.54 -15.35 7.50
C ASN A 152 6.01 -16.55 8.30
N LYS A 153 6.89 -17.30 8.98
CA LYS A 153 6.51 -18.49 9.74
C LYS A 153 5.61 -18.19 10.95
N TRP A 154 5.52 -16.94 11.38
CA TRP A 154 4.62 -16.49 12.44
C TRP A 154 3.27 -15.97 11.92
N GLY A 155 3.05 -15.98 10.60
CA GLY A 155 1.82 -15.50 9.97
C GLY A 155 1.77 -13.99 9.76
N TYR A 156 2.88 -13.27 9.97
CA TYR A 156 2.95 -11.83 9.73
C TYR A 156 3.35 -11.51 8.28
N ARG A 157 2.62 -10.58 7.68
CA ARG A 157 2.86 -9.97 6.37
C ARG A 157 3.55 -8.63 6.54
N ALA A 158 4.20 -8.14 5.48
CA ALA A 158 4.84 -6.82 5.46
C ALA A 158 3.92 -5.68 5.94
N TRP A 159 2.63 -5.78 5.62
CA TRP A 159 1.60 -4.83 6.03
C TRP A 159 1.33 -4.79 7.53
N ASP A 160 1.45 -5.92 8.23
CA ASP A 160 1.13 -5.98 9.66
C ASP A 160 2.08 -5.11 10.49
N TRP A 161 3.31 -4.89 10.01
CA TRP A 161 4.26 -3.96 10.64
C TRP A 161 4.00 -2.49 10.34
N VAL A 162 3.22 -2.15 9.31
CA VAL A 162 2.73 -0.78 9.12
C VAL A 162 1.98 -0.33 10.37
N TRP A 163 1.25 -1.25 10.99
CA TRP A 163 0.40 -0.96 12.14
C TRP A 163 1.23 -0.59 13.36
N GLU A 164 2.16 -1.44 13.77
CA GLU A 164 3.00 -1.18 14.93
C GLU A 164 3.86 0.09 14.76
N ARG A 165 4.35 0.34 13.54
CA ARG A 165 5.31 1.42 13.30
C ARG A 165 4.65 2.74 12.94
N CYS A 166 3.79 2.75 11.92
CA CYS A 166 3.16 3.98 11.45
C CYS A 166 2.09 4.48 12.43
N HIS A 167 1.42 3.61 13.21
CA HIS A 167 0.45 4.06 14.21
C HIS A 167 1.12 4.88 15.33
N TYR A 168 2.21 4.35 15.91
CA TYR A 168 2.96 5.06 16.94
C TYR A 168 3.43 6.42 16.40
N GLU A 169 4.03 6.44 15.22
CA GLU A 169 4.61 7.66 14.66
C GLU A 169 3.52 8.67 14.18
N LEU A 170 2.40 8.21 13.62
CA LEU A 170 1.29 9.08 13.18
C LEU A 170 0.51 9.69 14.34
N VAL A 171 0.29 8.94 15.44
CA VAL A 171 -0.51 9.41 16.58
C VAL A 171 0.32 10.25 17.56
N THR A 172 1.58 9.90 17.81
CA THR A 172 2.43 10.68 18.72
C THR A 172 2.79 12.07 18.17
N LEU A 173 2.90 12.21 16.84
CA LEU A 173 3.29 13.47 16.20
C LEU A 173 2.11 14.43 15.93
N GLN A 174 0.86 14.02 16.13
CA GLN A 174 -0.32 14.90 16.02
C GLN A 174 -0.33 16.01 17.09
N SER A 175 0.43 15.85 18.18
CA SER A 175 0.36 16.75 19.36
C SER A 175 1.43 17.86 19.37
N GLY A 176 2.28 17.97 18.34
CA GLY A 176 3.41 18.91 18.30
C GLY A 176 3.35 19.91 17.15
N THR A 177 4.10 21.01 17.27
CA THR A 177 4.26 22.02 16.21
C THR A 177 4.75 21.37 14.90
N LEU A 178 3.91 21.43 13.86
CA LEU A 178 4.20 20.86 12.54
C LEU A 178 5.38 21.59 11.89
N THR A 179 6.58 21.04 12.02
CA THR A 179 7.73 21.51 11.24
C THR A 179 7.61 21.02 9.78
N PRO A 180 8.20 21.73 8.80
CA PRO A 180 8.25 21.28 7.41
C PRO A 180 8.80 19.86 7.24
N SER A 181 9.79 19.47 8.04
CA SER A 181 10.36 18.12 8.04
C SER A 181 9.35 17.06 8.47
N VAL A 182 8.55 17.34 9.51
CA VAL A 182 7.50 16.43 9.99
C VAL A 182 6.38 16.29 8.94
N MET A 183 6.02 17.37 8.25
CA MET A 183 5.02 17.31 7.16
C MET A 183 5.49 16.46 5.97
N ILE A 184 6.75 16.63 5.54
CA ILE A 184 7.33 15.80 4.46
C ILE A 184 7.36 14.33 4.87
N TRP A 185 7.79 14.06 6.10
CA TRP A 185 7.81 12.72 6.66
C TRP A 185 6.41 12.09 6.69
N LYS A 186 5.39 12.81 7.20
CA LYS A 186 4.00 12.33 7.28
C LYS A 186 3.45 12.00 5.88
N ARG A 187 3.73 12.86 4.90
CA ARG A 187 3.35 12.61 3.50
C ARG A 187 4.00 11.35 2.93
N ASN A 188 5.25 11.09 3.28
CA ASN A 188 5.96 9.90 2.82
C ASN A 188 5.40 8.62 3.45
N VAL A 189 5.02 8.65 4.73
CA VAL A 189 4.30 7.53 5.37
C VAL A 189 3.00 7.22 4.63
N TRP A 190 2.19 8.24 4.31
CA TRP A 190 0.94 8.02 3.60
C TRP A 190 1.12 7.41 2.21
N LYS A 191 2.16 7.82 1.49
CA LYS A 191 2.49 7.20 0.19
C LYS A 191 2.92 5.74 0.34
N THR A 192 3.64 5.39 1.40
CA THR A 192 3.99 3.99 1.70
C THR A 192 2.73 3.18 1.93
N ILE A 193 1.82 3.69 2.78
CA ILE A 193 0.55 3.03 3.10
C ILE A 193 -0.26 2.82 1.81
N ASP A 194 -0.43 3.86 0.99
CA ASP A 194 -1.15 3.75 -0.29
C ASP A 194 -0.51 2.72 -1.23
N ALA A 195 0.83 2.69 -1.33
CA ALA A 195 1.53 1.71 -2.16
C ALA A 195 1.34 0.27 -1.66
N LEU A 196 1.41 0.04 -0.35
CA LEU A 196 1.23 -1.28 0.25
C LEU A 196 -0.20 -1.79 0.08
N VAL A 197 -1.19 -0.94 0.37
CA VAL A 197 -2.62 -1.28 0.20
C VAL A 197 -2.90 -1.65 -1.26
N ARG A 198 -2.41 -0.84 -2.20
CA ARG A 198 -2.59 -1.11 -3.63
C ARG A 198 -1.91 -2.40 -4.08
N ALA A 199 -0.77 -2.75 -3.50
CA ALA A 199 -0.09 -3.99 -3.82
C ALA A 199 -0.78 -5.22 -3.20
N MET A 200 -1.47 -5.06 -2.06
CA MET A 200 -2.26 -6.11 -1.42
C MET A 200 -3.54 -6.41 -2.19
N VAL A 201 -4.17 -5.38 -2.73
CA VAL A 201 -5.37 -5.51 -3.53
C VAL A 201 -5.01 -6.04 -4.93
N ASP A 202 -5.64 -7.13 -5.38
CA ASP A 202 -5.38 -7.73 -6.70
C ASP A 202 -5.66 -6.75 -7.86
N GLU A 203 -4.92 -6.87 -8.98
CA GLU A 203 -5.04 -5.98 -10.16
C GLU A 203 -6.43 -6.01 -10.82
N ASP A 204 -7.22 -7.07 -10.60
CA ASP A 204 -8.62 -7.16 -11.05
C ASP A 204 -9.57 -6.29 -10.21
N ASN A 205 -9.08 -5.72 -9.11
CA ASN A 205 -9.89 -4.91 -8.24
C ASN A 205 -10.03 -3.49 -8.79
N ASP A 206 -11.24 -3.00 -8.64
CA ASP A 206 -11.72 -1.72 -9.12
C ASP A 206 -10.75 -0.55 -8.86
N SER A 207 -10.16 -0.01 -9.93
CA SER A 207 -9.22 1.12 -9.90
C SER A 207 -9.82 2.43 -9.39
N THR A 208 -11.14 2.50 -9.24
CA THR A 208 -11.84 3.66 -8.67
C THR A 208 -11.87 3.62 -7.13
N ARG A 209 -11.55 2.47 -6.51
CA ARG A 209 -11.42 2.36 -5.05
C ARG A 209 -10.33 3.29 -4.54
N THR A 210 -10.71 4.16 -3.60
CA THR A 210 -9.75 4.98 -2.87
C THR A 210 -9.06 4.18 -1.77
N LEU A 211 -8.01 4.77 -1.20
CA LEU A 211 -7.31 4.23 -0.04
C LEU A 211 -8.29 3.81 1.07
N LEU A 212 -9.30 4.64 1.34
CA LEU A 212 -10.29 4.33 2.37
C LEU A 212 -11.17 3.12 2.03
N HIS A 213 -11.55 2.92 0.77
CA HIS A 213 -12.27 1.70 0.36
C HIS A 213 -11.42 0.45 0.55
N MET A 214 -10.15 0.52 0.13
CA MET A 214 -9.24 -0.60 0.23
C MET A 214 -8.87 -0.90 1.70
N LEU A 215 -8.69 0.11 2.55
CA LEU A 215 -8.47 -0.07 3.99
C LEU A 215 -9.64 -0.77 4.68
N LEU A 216 -10.85 -0.62 4.15
CA LEU A 216 -12.03 -1.37 4.58
C LEU A 216 -12.06 -2.80 4.05
N ASP A 217 -11.01 -3.31 3.41
CA ASP A 217 -10.87 -4.75 3.11
C ASP A 217 -9.87 -5.41 4.09
N PHE A 218 -9.18 -4.64 4.92
CA PHE A 218 -8.16 -5.13 5.85
C PHE A 218 -8.58 -4.93 7.31
N ASP A 219 -8.00 -5.72 8.22
CA ASP A 219 -8.10 -5.50 9.67
C ASP A 219 -7.24 -4.27 10.06
N CYS A 220 -7.78 -3.09 9.78
CA CYS A 220 -7.13 -1.80 10.00
C CYS A 220 -7.52 -1.23 11.38
N PRO A 221 -6.55 -0.86 12.24
CA PRO A 221 -6.84 -0.19 13.51
C PRO A 221 -7.67 1.09 13.30
N LEU A 222 -8.68 1.30 14.15
CA LEU A 222 -9.58 2.46 14.07
C LEU A 222 -8.83 3.81 14.09
N SER A 223 -7.75 3.86 14.86
CA SER A 223 -6.86 5.01 14.99
C SER A 223 -6.19 5.40 13.68
N LEU A 224 -5.77 4.43 12.87
CA LEU A 224 -5.17 4.73 11.58
C LEU A 224 -6.23 5.19 10.58
N ALA A 225 -7.38 4.53 10.54
CA ALA A 225 -8.48 4.96 9.68
C ALA A 225 -8.92 6.40 10.02
N GLN A 226 -8.95 6.76 11.32
CA GLN A 226 -9.18 8.14 11.74
C GLN A 226 -8.05 9.07 11.25
N ALA A 227 -6.78 8.68 11.37
CA ALA A 227 -5.66 9.49 10.89
C ALA A 227 -5.70 9.71 9.35
N VAL A 228 -6.19 8.74 8.57
CA VAL A 228 -6.43 8.90 7.13
C VAL A 228 -7.51 9.93 6.88
N LEU A 229 -8.60 9.90 7.64
CA LEU A 229 -9.69 10.87 7.51
C LEU A 229 -9.32 12.27 7.98
N ASP A 230 -8.50 12.40 9.01
CA ASP A 230 -7.99 13.69 9.48
C ASP A 230 -7.17 14.38 8.38
N GLU A 231 -6.38 13.61 7.62
CA GLU A 231 -5.54 14.14 6.55
C GLU A 231 -6.32 14.32 5.24
N TYR A 232 -7.21 13.38 4.91
CA TYR A 232 -7.96 13.34 3.65
C TYR A 232 -9.48 13.21 3.86
N PRO A 233 -10.16 14.22 4.45
CA PRO A 233 -11.60 14.14 4.75
C PRO A 233 -12.48 13.89 3.52
N SER A 234 -12.04 14.40 2.36
CA SER A 234 -12.74 14.23 1.08
C SER A 234 -12.85 12.78 0.63
N MET A 235 -11.99 11.87 1.13
CA MET A 235 -12.04 10.45 0.79
C MET A 235 -13.36 9.78 1.16
N THR A 236 -14.10 10.33 2.13
CA THR A 236 -15.45 9.87 2.51
C THR A 236 -16.50 10.02 1.41
N ARG A 237 -16.24 10.85 0.39
CA ARG A 237 -17.17 11.13 -0.72
C ARG A 237 -16.80 10.44 -2.03
N ASN A 238 -15.60 9.87 -2.11
CA ASN A 238 -15.18 9.17 -3.30
C ASN A 238 -16.04 7.92 -3.53
N ARG A 239 -16.17 7.53 -4.78
CA ARG A 239 -17.05 6.44 -5.19
C ARG A 239 -16.23 5.31 -5.79
N ASP A 240 -16.59 4.08 -5.45
CA ASP A 240 -16.13 2.87 -6.15
C ASP A 240 -16.84 2.71 -7.51
N LYS A 241 -16.61 1.60 -8.22
CA LYS A 241 -17.15 1.29 -9.56
C LYS A 241 -18.64 1.01 -9.53
N GLN A 242 -19.15 0.59 -8.38
CA GLN A 242 -20.58 0.50 -8.12
C GLN A 242 -21.15 1.86 -7.70
N GLY A 243 -20.37 2.95 -7.70
CA GLY A 243 -20.82 4.27 -7.31
C GLY A 243 -20.99 4.43 -5.79
N ARG A 244 -20.58 3.45 -4.98
CA ARG A 244 -20.74 3.45 -3.53
C ARG A 244 -19.65 4.28 -2.88
N VAL A 245 -20.04 5.06 -1.88
CA VAL A 245 -19.11 5.73 -0.97
C VAL A 245 -18.57 4.75 0.09
N PRO A 246 -17.47 5.06 0.81
CA PRO A 246 -16.84 4.14 1.76
C PRO A 246 -17.79 3.60 2.84
N VAL A 247 -18.71 4.44 3.35
CA VAL A 247 -19.71 4.00 4.34
C VAL A 247 -20.72 3.01 3.76
N ALA A 248 -21.10 3.17 2.49
CA ALA A 248 -21.97 2.25 1.77
C ALA A 248 -21.22 0.95 1.41
N TYR A 249 -19.95 1.06 1.02
CA TYR A 249 -19.08 -0.09 0.79
C TYR A 249 -18.96 -0.96 2.05
N ALA A 250 -18.62 -0.35 3.19
CA ALA A 250 -18.52 -1.04 4.48
C ALA A 250 -19.84 -1.69 4.92
N ALA A 251 -20.99 -1.14 4.51
CA ALA A 251 -22.29 -1.73 4.80
C ALA A 251 -22.56 -3.03 4.02
N VAL A 252 -21.94 -3.21 2.84
CA VAL A 252 -22.15 -4.38 1.98
C VAL A 252 -21.13 -5.49 2.21
N SER A 253 -19.89 -5.16 2.60
CA SER A 253 -18.79 -6.14 2.71
C SER A 253 -19.16 -7.39 3.53
N GLN A 254 -19.13 -8.59 2.94
CA GLN A 254 -19.72 -9.80 3.54
C GLN A 254 -18.92 -10.33 4.74
N GLU A 255 -17.62 -10.06 4.79
CA GLU A 255 -16.79 -10.43 5.92
C GLU A 255 -17.09 -9.46 7.08
N LEU A 256 -17.60 -9.98 8.18
CA LEU A 256 -17.71 -9.25 9.45
C LEU A 256 -16.43 -9.46 10.29
N PRO A 257 -15.31 -8.77 9.98
CA PRO A 257 -14.40 -8.35 11.02
C PRO A 257 -14.39 -6.82 11.17
N PHE A 258 -15.20 -6.07 10.40
CA PHE A 258 -15.32 -4.63 10.60
C PHE A 258 -15.96 -4.35 11.94
N SER A 259 -15.17 -3.80 12.86
CA SER A 259 -15.73 -3.26 14.08
C SER A 259 -16.83 -2.26 13.70
N ILE A 260 -18.01 -2.40 14.32
CA ILE A 260 -19.08 -1.39 14.28
C ILE A 260 -18.55 0.03 14.51
N LEU A 261 -17.41 0.14 15.19
CA LEU A 261 -16.65 1.36 15.43
C LEU A 261 -16.12 2.00 14.14
N MET A 262 -15.61 1.23 13.17
CA MET A 262 -15.13 1.75 11.88
C MET A 262 -16.26 2.43 11.10
N ILE A 263 -17.42 1.78 11.01
CA ILE A 263 -18.59 2.34 10.31
C ILE A 263 -19.13 3.57 11.05
N ARG A 264 -19.21 3.51 12.39
CA ARG A 264 -19.59 4.68 13.20
C ARG A 264 -18.63 5.84 13.00
N MET A 265 -17.33 5.57 12.93
CA MET A 265 -16.31 6.57 12.67
C MET A 265 -16.50 7.20 11.28
N LEU A 266 -16.76 6.42 10.23
CA LEU A 266 -17.10 6.96 8.91
C LEU A 266 -18.35 7.86 8.94
N ILE A 267 -19.41 7.44 9.64
CA ILE A 267 -20.65 8.21 9.79
C ILE A 267 -20.41 9.52 10.54
N LEU A 268 -19.61 9.48 11.62
CA LEU A 268 -19.27 10.68 12.40
C LEU A 268 -18.48 11.70 11.58
N ASN A 269 -17.57 11.23 10.71
CA ASN A 269 -16.78 12.11 9.85
C ASN A 269 -17.59 12.67 8.67
N ASN A 270 -18.56 11.93 8.14
CA ASN A 270 -19.44 12.41 7.06
C ASN A 270 -20.81 11.72 7.04
N HIS A 271 -21.78 12.29 7.75
CA HIS A 271 -23.15 11.76 7.81
C HIS A 271 -23.94 12.01 6.52
N GLU A 272 -23.59 13.04 5.74
CA GLU A 272 -24.24 13.32 4.44
C GLU A 272 -24.01 12.19 3.44
N ALA A 273 -22.88 11.48 3.54
CA ALA A 273 -22.56 10.33 2.71
C ALA A 273 -23.61 9.20 2.79
N LEU A 274 -24.44 9.15 3.84
CA LEU A 274 -25.52 8.18 3.96
C LEU A 274 -26.65 8.37 2.94
N PHE A 275 -26.76 9.54 2.31
CA PHE A 275 -27.74 9.84 1.27
C PHE A 275 -27.20 9.62 -0.14
N GLU A 276 -25.89 9.36 -0.28
CA GLU A 276 -25.27 9.11 -1.57
C GLU A 276 -25.78 7.79 -2.15
N GLN A 277 -26.20 7.85 -3.40
CA GLN A 277 -26.78 6.73 -4.13
C GLN A 277 -25.72 6.03 -4.97
N ASP A 278 -25.71 4.71 -4.96
CA ASP A 278 -24.90 3.88 -5.85
C ASP A 278 -25.47 3.82 -7.29
N ILE A 279 -24.88 3.00 -8.16
CA ILE A 279 -25.35 2.86 -9.56
C ILE A 279 -26.79 2.34 -9.68
N ASP A 280 -27.27 1.60 -8.68
CA ASP A 280 -28.64 1.09 -8.62
C ASP A 280 -29.59 2.09 -7.95
N GLY A 281 -29.09 3.27 -7.59
CA GLY A 281 -29.84 4.30 -6.87
C GLY A 281 -29.97 4.02 -5.37
N ARG A 282 -29.32 2.97 -4.85
CA ARG A 282 -29.45 2.54 -3.45
C ARG A 282 -28.56 3.39 -2.56
N ILE A 283 -29.08 3.73 -1.38
CA ILE A 283 -28.30 4.36 -0.32
C ILE A 283 -27.67 3.30 0.58
N ALA A 284 -26.68 3.70 1.38
CA ALA A 284 -25.97 2.82 2.32
C ALA A 284 -26.93 1.99 3.20
N LEU A 285 -28.04 2.57 3.65
CA LEU A 285 -29.03 1.90 4.49
C LEU A 285 -29.76 0.75 3.76
N HIS A 286 -30.13 0.93 2.49
CA HIS A 286 -30.78 -0.14 1.71
C HIS A 286 -29.84 -1.33 1.59
N SER A 287 -28.59 -1.07 1.21
CA SER A 287 -27.59 -2.10 1.00
C SER A 287 -27.15 -2.77 2.32
N ALA A 288 -27.21 -2.05 3.46
CA ALA A 288 -26.97 -2.61 4.80
C ALA A 288 -28.06 -3.61 5.22
N ILE A 289 -29.33 -3.30 4.92
CA ILE A 289 -30.46 -4.17 5.27
C ILE A 289 -30.47 -5.41 4.38
N ASP A 290 -30.24 -5.21 3.08
CA ASP A 290 -30.22 -6.29 2.08
C ASP A 290 -29.04 -7.26 2.28
N SER A 291 -27.90 -6.79 2.78
CA SER A 291 -26.73 -7.63 3.06
C SER A 291 -26.90 -8.55 4.27
N GLY A 292 -28.03 -8.52 4.97
CA GLY A 292 -28.29 -9.35 6.16
C GLY A 292 -27.49 -8.92 7.39
N LYS A 293 -26.75 -7.81 7.34
CA LYS A 293 -26.15 -7.19 8.52
C LYS A 293 -27.27 -6.57 9.35
N GLY A 294 -27.86 -7.38 10.22
CA GLY A 294 -29.12 -7.12 10.91
C GLY A 294 -29.31 -5.69 11.44
N TRP A 295 -30.58 -5.28 11.53
CA TRP A 295 -31.03 -3.95 11.97
C TRP A 295 -30.27 -3.44 13.22
N ASN A 296 -29.97 -4.34 14.14
CA ASN A 296 -29.42 -4.03 15.46
C ASN A 296 -27.96 -3.53 15.45
N LEU A 297 -27.16 -3.85 14.43
CA LEU A 297 -25.74 -3.50 14.42
C LEU A 297 -25.48 -2.18 13.69
N ILE A 298 -25.72 -2.12 12.39
CA ILE A 298 -25.26 -1.01 11.54
C ILE A 298 -26.41 -0.12 11.08
N ALA A 299 -27.50 -0.72 10.57
CA ALA A 299 -28.63 0.01 10.02
C ALA A 299 -29.29 0.95 11.06
N ARG A 300 -29.46 0.50 12.32
CA ARG A 300 -29.95 1.35 13.40
C ARG A 300 -29.02 2.54 13.69
N SER A 301 -27.71 2.35 13.61
CA SER A 301 -26.76 3.46 13.79
C SER A 301 -26.89 4.48 12.67
N MET A 302 -26.99 4.02 11.41
CA MET A 302 -27.21 4.88 10.24
C MET A 302 -28.54 5.64 10.33
N ALA A 303 -29.63 4.95 10.68
CA ALA A 303 -30.96 5.54 10.83
C ALA A 303 -31.02 6.56 11.98
N LYS A 304 -30.31 6.32 13.08
CA LYS A 304 -30.19 7.29 14.18
C LYS A 304 -29.41 8.53 13.76
N SER A 305 -28.30 8.36 13.04
CA SER A 305 -27.44 9.48 12.62
C SER A 305 -28.06 10.30 11.48
N ALA A 306 -28.83 9.67 10.60
CA ALA A 306 -29.53 10.34 9.50
C ALA A 306 -30.96 9.81 9.37
N PRO A 307 -31.93 10.29 10.18
CA PRO A 307 -33.30 9.79 10.19
C PRO A 307 -34.03 9.91 8.84
N GLY A 308 -33.63 10.88 8.00
CA GLY A 308 -34.19 11.06 6.66
C GLY A 308 -34.00 9.85 5.75
N THR A 309 -32.97 9.03 5.98
CA THR A 309 -32.71 7.80 5.20
C THR A 309 -33.85 6.79 5.30
N MET A 310 -34.61 6.77 6.40
CA MET A 310 -35.76 5.88 6.60
C MET A 310 -36.96 6.21 5.72
N GLN A 311 -37.01 7.43 5.18
CA GLN A 311 -38.11 7.91 4.33
C GLN A 311 -37.85 7.71 2.84
N LEU A 312 -36.64 7.26 2.47
CA LEU A 312 -36.30 6.95 1.09
C LEU A 312 -36.74 5.52 0.79
N ARG A 313 -37.26 5.29 -0.41
CA ARG A 313 -37.61 3.95 -0.87
C ARG A 313 -36.43 3.33 -1.59
N ASP A 314 -36.25 2.03 -1.41
CA ASP A 314 -35.29 1.26 -2.20
C ASP A 314 -35.73 1.25 -3.66
N PRO A 315 -34.91 1.69 -4.62
CA PRO A 315 -35.30 1.74 -6.03
C PRO A 315 -35.61 0.36 -6.62
N ILE A 316 -35.01 -0.71 -6.09
CA ILE A 316 -35.16 -2.06 -6.60
C ILE A 316 -36.45 -2.70 -6.08
N THR A 317 -36.63 -2.75 -4.75
CA THR A 317 -37.80 -3.39 -4.13
C THR A 317 -39.01 -2.46 -4.00
N ASN A 318 -38.82 -1.15 -4.18
CA ASN A 318 -39.82 -0.09 -3.93
C ASN A 318 -40.39 -0.09 -2.50
N LEU A 319 -39.67 -0.74 -1.57
CA LEU A 319 -40.00 -0.82 -0.16
C LEU A 319 -39.29 0.28 0.62
N TYR A 320 -39.90 0.73 1.71
CA TYR A 320 -39.18 1.53 2.69
C TYR A 320 -38.24 0.65 3.52
N PRO A 321 -37.16 1.21 4.09
CA PRO A 321 -36.26 0.49 4.98
C PRO A 321 -36.97 -0.33 6.07
N PHE A 322 -38.02 0.21 6.70
CA PHE A 322 -38.79 -0.52 7.72
C PHE A 322 -39.54 -1.75 7.16
N MET A 323 -39.97 -1.71 5.90
CA MET A 323 -40.58 -2.84 5.20
C MET A 323 -39.52 -3.85 4.76
N MET A 324 -38.37 -3.38 4.27
CA MET A 324 -37.25 -4.25 3.91
C MET A 324 -36.80 -5.09 5.10
N ILE A 325 -36.69 -4.49 6.29
CA ILE A 325 -36.34 -5.20 7.53
C ILE A 325 -37.33 -6.33 7.81
N SER A 326 -38.63 -6.09 7.63
CA SER A 326 -39.64 -7.13 7.86
C SER A 326 -39.56 -8.28 6.87
N THR A 327 -39.03 -8.03 5.66
CA THR A 327 -38.83 -9.07 4.64
C THR A 327 -37.50 -9.81 4.80
N THR A 328 -36.48 -9.17 5.37
CA THR A 328 -35.16 -9.79 5.63
C THR A 328 -35.12 -10.53 6.98
N ASN A 329 -35.96 -10.15 7.95
CA ASN A 329 -36.03 -10.73 9.31
C ASN A 329 -36.71 -12.11 9.38
N GLY A 330 -36.51 -12.97 8.39
CA GLY A 330 -36.80 -14.40 8.53
C GLY A 330 -35.82 -15.14 9.45
N VAL A 331 -34.78 -14.46 9.98
CA VAL A 331 -33.69 -15.14 10.73
C VAL A 331 -33.33 -14.55 12.10
N ASP A 332 -33.59 -13.30 12.45
CA ASP A 332 -33.27 -12.81 13.81
C ASP A 332 -34.34 -11.86 14.34
N ILE A 333 -35.38 -12.43 14.95
CA ILE A 333 -36.22 -11.76 15.94
C ILE A 333 -35.98 -12.51 17.24
N ASP A 334 -34.93 -12.15 17.96
CA ASP A 334 -34.88 -12.28 19.41
C ASP A 334 -34.07 -11.10 19.99
N GLU A 335 -34.81 -10.26 20.72
CA GLU A 335 -34.43 -9.18 21.67
C GLU A 335 -33.79 -7.86 21.17
#